data_AF-A0A4U9WR72-F1
#
_entry.id   AF-A0A4U9WR72-F1
#
_cell.length_a   1.000
_cell.length_b   1.000
_cell.length_c   1.000
_cell.angle_alpha   90.00
_cell.angle_beta   90.00
_cell.angle_gamma   90.00
#
_symmetry.space_group_name_H-M   'P 1'
#
loop_
_entity.id
_entity.type
_entity.pdbx_description
1 polymer ?
#
loop_
_entity_poly.entity_id
_entity_poly.type
_entity_poly.pdbx_seq_one_letter_code
_entity_poly.pdbx_strand_id
1 'polypeptide(L)'
;MRVNGITHQDLAAYGIHNVGEIVHNPSYELLFKEETDPSLQGFERGVVTNLGAVAVDTGIFTGRSPKDKYIVRDDITRDTVWWADQGKGKNDNKPLSPEVWADLKKTGHRAAFRQAPVRGRYLLRC
;
A
#
# COMPACT_ATOMS: atom_id res chain seq x y z
N MET A 1 1.14 8.28 -23.04
CA MET A 1 1.20 9.69 -22.59
C MET A 1 1.99 9.74 -21.28
N ARG A 2 2.75 10.80 -21.04
CA ARG A 2 3.47 11.01 -19.77
C ARG A 2 2.55 11.81 -18.84
N VAL A 3 2.25 11.28 -17.65
CA VAL A 3 1.61 12.08 -16.60
C VAL A 3 2.73 12.50 -15.65
N ASN A 4 3.08 13.79 -15.66
CA ASN A 4 4.08 14.38 -14.76
C ASN A 4 5.41 13.58 -14.65
N GLY A 5 5.86 12.96 -15.75
CA GLY A 5 7.13 12.22 -15.82
C GLY A 5 7.05 10.72 -15.57
N ILE A 6 5.86 10.17 -15.25
CA ILE A 6 5.65 8.72 -15.07
C ILE A 6 4.90 8.14 -16.27
N THR A 7 5.30 6.94 -16.66
CA THR A 7 4.72 6.14 -17.73
C THR A 7 4.26 4.79 -17.21
N HIS A 8 3.39 4.12 -18.00
CA HIS A 8 3.00 2.73 -17.72
C HIS A 8 4.21 1.79 -17.71
N GLN A 9 5.28 2.11 -18.46
CA GLN A 9 6.49 1.31 -18.50
C GLN A 9 7.27 1.37 -17.18
N ASP A 10 7.25 2.52 -16.51
CA ASP A 10 7.90 2.68 -15.20
C ASP A 10 7.21 1.80 -14.14
N LEU A 11 5.88 1.66 -14.23
CA LEU A 11 5.11 0.78 -13.34
C LEU A 11 5.32 -0.70 -13.69
N ALA A 12 5.49 -1.02 -14.97
CA ALA A 12 5.77 -2.39 -15.42
C ALA A 12 7.08 -2.94 -14.85
N ALA A 13 8.09 -2.09 -14.60
CA ALA A 13 9.33 -2.49 -13.94
C ALA A 13 9.11 -3.03 -12.51
N TYR A 14 8.01 -2.63 -11.86
CA TYR A 14 7.62 -3.15 -10.55
C TYR A 14 6.72 -4.39 -10.62
N GLY A 15 6.30 -4.79 -11.83
CA GLY A 15 5.33 -5.88 -12.07
C GLY A 15 3.87 -5.42 -12.05
N ILE A 16 3.63 -4.12 -12.14
CA ILE A 16 2.29 -3.50 -12.19
C ILE A 16 1.93 -3.31 -13.67
N HIS A 17 0.93 -4.05 -14.14
CA HIS A 17 0.48 -4.05 -15.54
C HIS A 17 -0.99 -3.67 -15.63
N ASN A 18 -1.48 -3.39 -16.85
CA ASN A 18 -2.90 -3.06 -17.13
C ASN A 18 -3.42 -1.86 -16.32
N VAL A 19 -2.59 -0.84 -16.17
CA VAL A 19 -2.95 0.40 -15.48
C VAL A 19 -3.88 1.22 -16.40
N GLY A 20 -5.08 1.57 -15.93
CA GLY A 20 -6.04 2.39 -16.67
C GLY A 20 -5.67 3.87 -16.64
N GLU A 21 -5.57 4.44 -15.44
CA GLU A 21 -5.23 5.85 -15.21
C GLU A 21 -4.20 5.99 -14.09
N ILE A 22 -3.29 6.94 -14.28
CA ILE A 22 -2.27 7.32 -13.29
C ILE A 22 -2.60 8.74 -12.82
N VAL A 23 -3.03 8.88 -11.57
CA VAL A 23 -3.17 10.18 -10.91
C VAL A 23 -1.90 10.45 -10.11
N HIS A 24 -1.06 11.34 -10.63
CA HIS A 24 0.22 11.70 -10.02
C HIS A 24 0.13 12.99 -9.22
N ASN A 25 0.52 12.93 -7.95
CA ASN A 25 0.54 14.05 -7.01
C ASN A 25 -0.83 14.76 -6.93
N PRO A 26 -1.90 14.04 -6.54
CA PRO A 26 -3.24 14.62 -6.46
C PRO A 26 -3.26 15.80 -5.47
N SER A 27 -4.01 16.85 -5.80
CA SER A 27 -4.28 17.93 -4.84
C SER A 27 -5.16 17.43 -3.70
N TYR A 28 -5.15 18.15 -2.58
CA TYR A 28 -6.08 17.86 -1.48
C TYR A 28 -7.55 17.95 -1.92
N GLU A 29 -7.89 18.87 -2.83
CA GLU A 29 -9.24 19.00 -3.38
C GLU A 29 -9.64 17.75 -4.18
N LEU A 30 -8.71 17.20 -4.97
CA LEU A 30 -8.95 15.95 -5.68
C LEU A 30 -9.13 14.80 -4.70
N LEU A 31 -8.22 14.65 -3.72
CA LEU A 31 -8.36 13.61 -2.69
C LEU A 31 -9.70 13.69 -1.96
N PHE A 32 -10.12 14.89 -1.55
CA PHE A 32 -11.41 15.09 -0.88
C PHE A 32 -12.58 14.66 -1.77
N LYS A 33 -12.57 15.04 -3.05
CA LYS A 33 -13.61 14.63 -4.02
C LYS A 33 -13.65 13.11 -4.20
N GLU A 34 -12.48 12.49 -4.29
CA GLU A 34 -12.35 11.04 -4.47
C GLU A 34 -12.85 10.29 -3.24
N GLU A 35 -12.42 10.68 -2.04
CA GLU A 35 -12.77 10.01 -0.77
C GLU A 35 -14.25 10.18 -0.39
N THR A 36 -14.93 11.18 -0.95
CA THR A 36 -16.34 11.50 -0.67
C THR A 36 -17.29 11.08 -1.80
N ASP A 37 -16.81 10.36 -2.81
CA ASP A 37 -17.63 9.88 -3.92
C ASP A 37 -18.74 8.93 -3.40
N PRO A 38 -20.03 9.22 -3.70
CA PRO A 38 -21.16 8.44 -3.19
C PRO A 38 -21.22 7.01 -3.74
N SER A 39 -20.47 6.69 -4.79
CA SER A 39 -20.37 5.34 -5.34
C SER A 39 -19.49 4.41 -4.50
N LEU A 40 -18.61 4.95 -3.65
CA LEU A 40 -17.71 4.15 -2.80
C LEU A 40 -18.47 3.30 -1.78
N GLN A 41 -17.98 2.07 -1.59
CA GLN A 41 -18.59 1.08 -0.70
C GLN A 41 -17.56 0.49 0.26
N GLY A 42 -18.04 -0.10 1.35
CA GLY A 42 -17.18 -0.77 2.33
C GLY A 42 -16.16 0.19 2.95
N PHE A 43 -14.90 -0.26 3.07
CA PHE A 43 -13.82 0.48 3.72
C PHE A 43 -13.23 1.61 2.88
N GLU A 44 -13.64 1.75 1.62
CA GLU A 44 -13.18 2.85 0.74
C GLU A 44 -13.94 4.15 1.01
N ARG A 45 -15.14 4.07 1.58
CA ARG A 45 -16.04 5.21 1.78
C ARG A 45 -15.55 6.16 2.88
N GLY A 46 -15.32 7.42 2.53
CA GLY A 46 -15.18 8.52 3.48
C GLY A 46 -16.51 9.22 3.81
N VAL A 47 -16.60 9.79 5.01
CA VAL A 47 -17.72 10.63 5.46
C VAL A 47 -17.21 11.97 5.96
N VAL A 48 -17.79 13.06 5.47
CA VAL A 48 -17.45 14.41 5.93
C VAL A 48 -18.08 14.66 7.30
N THR A 49 -17.23 14.93 8.29
CA THR A 49 -17.66 15.28 9.65
C THR A 49 -18.19 16.71 9.72
N ASN A 50 -18.85 17.07 10.81
CA ASN A 50 -19.28 18.45 11.08
C ASN A 50 -18.11 19.46 11.16
N LEU A 51 -16.88 18.98 11.35
CA LEU A 51 -15.66 19.78 11.35
C LEU A 51 -15.05 19.96 9.94
N GLY A 52 -15.66 19.38 8.91
CA GLY A 52 -15.18 19.44 7.52
C GLY A 52 -14.06 18.45 7.19
N ALA A 53 -13.58 17.66 8.16
CA ALA A 53 -12.63 16.58 7.92
C ALA A 53 -13.32 15.32 7.40
N VAL A 54 -12.66 14.57 6.52
CA VAL A 54 -13.09 13.24 6.09
C VAL A 54 -12.71 12.21 7.15
N ALA A 55 -13.66 11.38 7.55
CA ALA A 55 -13.45 10.22 8.42
C ALA A 55 -13.69 8.93 7.64
N VAL A 56 -12.88 7.90 7.92
CA VAL A 56 -12.96 6.57 7.29
C VAL A 56 -13.00 5.48 8.36
N ASP A 57 -13.54 4.30 8.02
CA ASP A 57 -13.57 3.12 8.88
C ASP A 57 -12.61 2.05 8.34
N THR A 58 -11.66 1.61 9.18
CA THR A 58 -10.67 0.57 8.83
C THR A 58 -11.12 -0.84 9.23
N GLY A 59 -12.36 -0.99 9.68
CA GLY A 59 -12.96 -2.25 10.10
C GLY A 59 -12.26 -2.84 11.31
N ILE A 60 -11.88 -4.12 11.23
CA ILE A 60 -11.23 -4.82 12.34
C ILE A 60 -9.78 -4.38 12.58
N PHE A 61 -9.15 -3.71 11.60
CA PHE A 61 -7.75 -3.29 11.67
C PHE A 61 -7.64 -1.88 12.26
N THR A 62 -8.02 -1.72 13.53
CA THR A 62 -8.02 -0.44 14.26
C THR A 62 -6.66 -0.07 14.84
N GLY A 63 -5.61 -0.85 14.54
CA GLY A 63 -4.27 -0.65 15.07
C GLY A 63 -3.22 -1.40 14.27
N ARG A 64 -2.00 -1.44 14.82
CA ARG A 64 -0.89 -2.20 14.22
C ARG A 64 -1.11 -3.69 14.38
N SER A 65 -0.71 -4.47 13.38
CA SER A 65 -0.63 -5.94 13.43
C SER A 65 0.82 -6.43 13.58
N PRO A 66 1.46 -6.28 14.76
CA PRO A 66 2.87 -6.65 14.94
C PRO A 66 3.15 -8.12 14.61
N LYS A 67 2.17 -9.01 14.81
CA LYS A 67 2.24 -10.44 14.48
C LYS A 67 2.28 -10.74 12.98
N ASP A 68 1.93 -9.77 12.13
CA ASP A 68 1.95 -9.91 10.67
C ASP A 68 3.12 -9.16 10.02
N LYS A 69 4.01 -8.56 10.82
CA LYS A 69 5.24 -7.92 10.33
C LYS A 69 6.31 -8.96 10.01
N TYR A 70 6.76 -8.99 8.76
CA TYR A 70 7.91 -9.79 8.33
C TYR A 70 8.94 -8.95 7.57
N ILE A 71 10.20 -9.38 7.60
CA ILE A 71 11.31 -8.77 6.87
C ILE A 71 12.02 -9.88 6.09
N VAL A 72 12.27 -9.67 4.81
CA VAL A 72 13.02 -10.63 3.98
C VAL A 72 14.43 -10.79 4.55
N ARG A 73 14.80 -12.03 4.81
CA ARG A 73 16.15 -12.40 5.25
C ARG A 73 16.95 -12.88 4.05
N ASP A 74 17.79 -11.99 3.55
CA ASP A 74 18.69 -12.20 2.40
C ASP A 74 20.12 -11.76 2.78
N ASP A 75 21.04 -11.77 1.81
CA ASP A 75 22.45 -11.41 2.06
C ASP A 75 22.65 -9.95 2.54
N ILE A 76 21.68 -9.07 2.31
CA ILE A 76 21.75 -7.67 2.72
C ILE A 76 21.34 -7.52 4.20
N THR A 77 20.32 -8.27 4.63
CA THR A 77 19.68 -8.08 5.94
C THR A 77 20.12 -9.10 6.99
N ARG A 78 20.65 -10.26 6.58
CA ARG A 78 20.96 -11.42 7.44
C ARG A 78 21.75 -11.04 8.68
N ASP A 79 22.80 -10.24 8.53
CA ASP A 79 23.74 -9.93 9.60
C ASP A 79 23.53 -8.55 10.24
N THR A 80 22.64 -7.73 9.68
CA THR A 80 22.44 -6.33 10.10
C THR A 80 21.13 -6.09 10.84
N VAL A 81 20.10 -6.91 10.58
CA VAL A 81 18.80 -6.78 11.23
C VAL A 81 18.79 -7.49 12.58
N TRP A 82 18.20 -6.86 13.60
CA TRP A 82 17.93 -7.51 14.88
C TRP A 82 16.74 -8.46 14.75
N TRP A 83 17.02 -9.74 14.52
CA TRP A 83 15.99 -10.76 14.24
C TRP A 83 15.27 -11.26 15.50
N ALA A 84 13.98 -11.57 15.34
CA ALA A 84 13.13 -12.10 16.42
C ALA A 84 13.49 -13.55 16.81
N ASP A 85 14.13 -14.31 15.92
CA ASP A 85 14.46 -15.73 16.10
C ASP A 85 15.91 -16.00 16.55
N GLN A 86 16.68 -14.95 16.86
CA GLN A 86 18.08 -15.07 17.29
C GLN A 86 18.30 -15.09 18.82
N GLY A 87 17.24 -15.06 19.63
CA GLY A 87 17.33 -15.16 21.09
C GLY A 87 17.91 -13.93 21.82
N LYS A 88 18.19 -12.82 21.11
CA LYS A 88 18.76 -11.58 21.68
C LYS A 88 17.73 -10.63 22.31
N GLY A 89 16.47 -11.04 22.42
CA GLY A 89 15.37 -10.26 22.97
C GLY A 89 14.08 -10.38 22.16
N LYS A 90 12.97 -9.89 22.72
CA LYS A 90 11.65 -9.93 22.06
C LYS A 90 11.46 -8.74 21.14
N ASN A 91 11.22 -8.99 19.85
CA ASN A 91 10.89 -7.98 18.85
C ASN A 91 10.02 -8.61 17.73
N ASP A 92 9.50 -7.78 16.82
CA ASP A 92 8.58 -8.20 15.76
C ASP A 92 9.26 -8.50 14.41
N ASN A 93 10.59 -8.47 14.33
CA ASN A 93 11.36 -8.65 13.09
C ASN A 93 11.45 -10.14 12.72
N LYS A 94 10.31 -10.68 12.29
CA LYS A 94 10.18 -12.08 11.86
C LYS A 94 10.79 -12.24 10.47
N PRO A 95 11.65 -13.26 10.26
CA PRO A 95 12.26 -13.49 8.97
C PRO A 95 11.24 -14.04 7.96
N LEU A 96 11.37 -13.61 6.72
CA LEU A 96 10.66 -14.13 5.54
C LEU A 96 11.67 -14.62 4.52
N SER A 97 11.36 -15.70 3.83
CA SER A 97 12.21 -16.15 2.73
C SER A 97 11.97 -15.32 1.45
N PRO A 98 12.98 -15.19 0.56
CA PRO A 98 12.81 -14.51 -0.72
C PRO A 98 11.71 -15.12 -1.61
N GLU A 99 11.48 -16.44 -1.51
CA GLU A 99 10.47 -17.17 -2.27
C GLU A 99 9.06 -16.77 -1.83
N VAL A 100 8.80 -16.79 -0.51
CA VAL A 100 7.51 -16.35 0.03
C VAL A 100 7.26 -14.87 -0.28
N TRP A 101 8.31 -14.04 -0.25
CA TRP A 101 8.21 -12.65 -0.68
C TRP A 101 7.81 -12.51 -2.15
N ALA A 102 8.38 -13.31 -3.06
CA ALA A 102 8.03 -13.29 -4.47
C ALA A 102 6.55 -13.67 -4.69
N ASP A 103 6.06 -14.67 -3.96
CA ASP A 103 4.65 -15.09 -4.01
C ASP A 103 3.70 -14.00 -3.48
N LEU A 104 4.04 -13.37 -2.35
CA LEU A 104 3.28 -12.25 -1.80
C LEU A 104 3.27 -11.05 -2.76
N LYS A 105 4.40 -10.73 -3.38
CA LYS A 105 4.52 -9.64 -4.36
C LYS A 105 3.59 -9.87 -5.56
N LYS A 106 3.56 -11.10 -6.08
CA LYS A 106 2.66 -11.48 -7.19
C LYS A 106 1.18 -11.32 -6.81
N THR A 107 0.83 -11.66 -5.58
CA THR A 107 -0.55 -11.53 -5.07
C THR A 107 -0.92 -10.06 -4.83
N GLY A 108 -0.02 -9.28 -4.23
CA GLY A 108 -0.22 -7.88 -3.90
C GLY A 108 -0.53 -7.01 -5.13
N HIS A 109 0.09 -7.32 -6.28
CA HIS A 109 -0.25 -6.61 -7.51
C HIS A 109 -1.72 -6.79 -7.87
N ARG A 110 -2.31 -7.99 -7.75
CA ARG A 110 -3.72 -8.23 -8.11
C ARG A 110 -4.72 -7.43 -7.25
N ALA A 111 -4.38 -7.14 -6.00
CA ALA A 111 -5.26 -6.44 -5.06
C ALA A 111 -5.19 -4.90 -5.18
N ALA A 112 -4.05 -4.35 -5.62
CA ALA A 112 -3.84 -2.90 -5.75
C ALA A 112 -4.63 -2.23 -6.90
N PHE A 113 -5.31 -3.02 -7.75
CA PHE A 113 -5.97 -2.58 -8.99
C PHE A 113 -7.47 -2.28 -8.84
N ARG A 114 -7.95 -1.99 -7.63
CA ARG A 114 -9.37 -1.65 -7.42
C ARG A 114 -9.64 -0.22 -6.97
N GLN A 115 -8.64 0.67 -7.11
CA GLN A 115 -8.52 2.01 -6.53
C GLN A 115 -7.80 1.96 -5.17
N ALA A 116 -6.47 1.94 -5.22
CA ALA A 116 -5.66 2.17 -4.02
C ALA A 116 -4.76 3.37 -4.27
N PRO A 117 -4.72 4.35 -3.34
CA PRO A 117 -3.67 5.35 -3.35
C PRO A 117 -2.33 4.65 -3.05
N VAL A 118 -1.45 4.59 -4.04
CA VAL A 118 -0.08 4.15 -3.79
C VAL A 118 0.62 5.32 -3.08
N ARG A 119 0.92 5.12 -1.78
CA ARG A 119 1.78 5.96 -0.91
C ARG A 119 1.76 7.47 -1.19
N GLY A 120 0.84 8.22 -0.60
CA GLY A 120 0.94 9.68 -0.35
C GLY A 120 1.27 10.59 -1.55
N ARG A 121 1.31 10.06 -2.78
CA ARG A 121 1.71 10.74 -4.02
C ARG A 121 1.00 10.18 -5.26
N TYR A 122 0.33 9.04 -5.18
CA TYR A 122 -0.30 8.41 -6.34
C TYR A 122 -1.70 7.91 -6.00
N LEU A 123 -2.63 8.06 -6.94
CA LEU A 123 -3.90 7.34 -6.96
C LEU A 123 -3.97 6.60 -8.31
N LEU A 124 -4.10 5.28 -8.29
CA LEU A 124 -4.18 4.47 -9.50
C LEU A 124 -5.64 4.06 -9.69
N ARG A 125 -6.23 4.42 -10.84
CA ARG A 125 -7.57 3.96 -11.23
C ARG A 125 -7.43 2.90 -12.33
N CYS A 126 -8.28 1.89 -12.29
CA CYS A 126 -8.37 0.84 -13.31
C CYS A 126 -9.54 1.10 -14.24
#